data_AF-A0A6B9THS6-F1
#
_entry.id   AF-A0A6B9THS6-F1
#
_cell.length_a   1.000
_cell.length_b   1.000
_cell.length_c   1.000
_cell.angle_alpha   90.00
_cell.angle_beta   90.00
_cell.angle_gamma   90.00
#
_symmetry.space_group_name_H-M   'P 1'
#
loop_
_entity.id
_entity.type
_entity.pdbx_description
1 polymer ?
#
loop_
_entity_poly.entity_id
_entity_poly.type
_entity_poly.pdbx_seq_one_letter_code
_entity_poly.pdbx_strand_id
1 'polypeptide(L)'
;MQPKEIKSVRVVPYTIMNSSIGAVWAFLFALLILIFAGAIGSVLPAEMKVLKGLITGISVVGLVVLPVGAFLLGIVESFLRAFIYNGLTPRLGGIRLSFIDMEQIESFDIVNTALILSAVSAILALIYQLLVSPLQWVFFNAILSIARTVEPSAASSMAAVGSATALGTVVNIVITPIMTFIVAFIGTAIVLLLYNFLSGKITAIKLKLTETGDGFMSIDRIEAIPLGLITGSISAVIGLIIGIITFIVSAIGGDYVTGLILLVIVTIGAFLYAFIVYALTALFYNVLAPRIGAVQIRME
;
A
#
# COMPACT_ATOMS: atom_id res chain seq x y z
N MET A 1 -24.16 6.82 -21.14
CA MET A 1 -23.38 5.72 -20.56
C MET A 1 -23.81 5.55 -19.12
N GLN A 2 -24.10 4.32 -18.68
CA GLN A 2 -24.65 4.06 -17.35
C GLN A 2 -23.51 3.77 -16.36
N PRO A 3 -23.43 4.46 -15.22
CA PRO A 3 -22.45 4.16 -14.18
C PRO A 3 -22.75 2.76 -13.61
N LYS A 4 -21.71 1.94 -13.44
CA LYS A 4 -21.80 0.64 -12.77
C LYS A 4 -21.22 0.75 -11.37
N GLU A 5 -21.85 0.07 -10.42
CA GLU A 5 -21.45 0.02 -9.02
C GLU A 5 -20.96 -1.38 -8.65
N ILE A 6 -19.73 -1.49 -8.13
CA ILE A 6 -19.21 -2.74 -7.58
C ILE A 6 -19.85 -2.97 -6.22
N LYS A 7 -20.94 -3.74 -6.15
CA LYS A 7 -21.67 -3.96 -4.90
C LYS A 7 -21.04 -4.98 -3.97
N SER A 8 -20.30 -5.93 -4.52
CA SER A 8 -19.58 -6.90 -3.70
C SER A 8 -18.38 -7.48 -4.43
N VAL A 9 -17.42 -7.95 -3.66
CA VAL A 9 -16.26 -8.69 -4.11
C VAL A 9 -16.31 -10.08 -3.48
N ARG A 10 -16.11 -11.14 -4.28
CA ARG A 10 -16.05 -12.49 -3.73
C ARG A 10 -14.79 -12.60 -2.86
N VAL A 11 -15.00 -12.84 -1.57
CA VAL A 11 -13.95 -12.73 -0.55
C VAL A 11 -12.80 -13.70 -0.82
N VAL A 12 -13.09 -14.98 -1.07
CA VAL A 12 -12.05 -16.01 -1.20
C VAL A 12 -11.09 -15.76 -2.39
N PRO A 13 -11.56 -15.54 -3.64
CA PRO A 13 -10.64 -15.24 -4.75
C PRO A 13 -9.88 -13.94 -4.56
N TYR A 14 -10.51 -12.91 -3.98
CA TYR A 14 -9.84 -11.65 -3.67
C TYR A 14 -8.70 -11.84 -2.67
N THR A 15 -8.96 -12.57 -1.58
CA THR A 15 -7.99 -12.86 -0.54
C THR A 15 -6.79 -13.62 -1.08
N ILE A 16 -7.03 -14.71 -1.81
CA ILE A 16 -5.98 -15.56 -2.38
C ILE A 16 -5.14 -14.79 -3.40
N MET A 17 -5.77 -14.00 -4.27
CA MET A 17 -5.06 -13.22 -5.27
C MET A 17 -4.17 -12.16 -4.63
N ASN A 18 -4.71 -11.34 -3.73
CA ASN A 18 -3.96 -10.24 -3.13
C ASN A 18 -2.83 -10.73 -2.21
N SER A 19 -3.06 -11.80 -1.44
CA SER A 19 -2.00 -12.41 -0.62
C SER A 19 -0.89 -13.04 -1.48
N SER A 20 -1.24 -13.67 -2.61
CA SER A 20 -0.26 -14.27 -3.53
C SER A 20 0.60 -13.20 -4.21
N ILE A 21 -0.02 -12.11 -4.68
CA ILE A 21 0.72 -10.96 -5.23
C ILE A 21 1.66 -10.36 -4.16
N GLY A 22 1.18 -10.20 -2.92
CA GLY A 22 2.00 -9.75 -1.80
C GLY A 22 3.20 -10.66 -1.52
N ALA A 23 3.02 -11.98 -1.61
CA ALA A 23 4.09 -12.96 -1.44
C ALA A 23 5.15 -12.86 -2.56
N VAL A 24 4.73 -12.63 -3.81
CA VAL A 24 5.64 -12.40 -4.93
C VAL A 24 6.46 -11.13 -4.70
N TRP A 25 5.83 -10.04 -4.27
CA TRP A 25 6.54 -8.80 -3.91
C TRP A 25 7.53 -9.01 -2.76
N ALA A 26 7.13 -9.73 -1.71
CA ALA A 26 8.02 -10.04 -0.59
C ALA A 26 9.20 -10.93 -1.02
N PHE A 27 9.01 -11.83 -1.99
CA PHE A 27 10.09 -12.62 -2.56
C PHE A 27 11.08 -11.76 -3.35
N LEU A 28 10.59 -10.87 -4.20
CA LEU A 28 11.45 -9.91 -4.91
C LEU A 28 12.22 -9.02 -3.94
N PHE A 29 11.57 -8.55 -2.88
CA PHE A 29 12.21 -7.77 -1.84
C PHE A 29 13.27 -8.57 -1.07
N ALA A 30 13.00 -9.85 -0.76
CA ALA A 30 13.97 -10.74 -0.13
C ALA A 30 15.20 -10.98 -1.01
N LEU A 31 15.03 -11.10 -2.32
CA LEU A 31 16.15 -11.20 -3.27
C LEU A 31 17.00 -9.94 -3.26
N LEU A 32 16.38 -8.75 -3.22
CA LEU A 32 17.12 -7.49 -3.11
C LEU A 32 17.93 -7.45 -1.81
N ILE A 33 17.32 -7.80 -0.67
CA ILE A 33 18.03 -7.88 0.62
C ILE A 33 19.23 -8.81 0.53
N LEU A 34 19.09 -9.98 -0.10
CA LEU A 34 20.19 -10.93 -0.26
C LEU A 34 21.35 -10.36 -1.10
N ILE A 35 21.03 -9.69 -2.21
CA ILE A 35 22.04 -9.05 -3.07
C ILE A 35 22.81 -7.97 -2.29
N PHE A 36 22.09 -7.10 -1.57
CA PHE A 36 22.73 -6.06 -0.76
C PHE A 36 23.51 -6.64 0.42
N ALA A 37 23.00 -7.69 1.07
CA ALA A 37 23.71 -8.39 2.14
C ALA A 37 25.03 -8.99 1.65
N GLY A 38 25.04 -9.59 0.46
CA GLY A 38 26.27 -10.08 -0.18
C GLY A 38 27.26 -8.96 -0.48
N ALA A 39 26.78 -7.83 -1.02
CA ALA A 39 27.60 -6.66 -1.31
C ALA A 39 28.21 -6.06 -0.03
N ILE A 40 27.40 -5.85 1.02
CA ILE A 40 27.86 -5.35 2.33
C ILE A 40 28.84 -6.35 2.98
N GLY A 41 28.54 -7.64 2.92
CA GLY A 41 29.41 -8.70 3.43
C GLY A 41 30.80 -8.70 2.79
N SER A 42 30.88 -8.33 1.51
CA SER A 42 32.14 -8.29 0.75
C SER A 42 33.08 -7.15 1.18
N VAL A 43 32.53 -6.02 1.64
CA VAL A 43 33.32 -4.83 2.04
C VAL A 43 33.66 -4.79 3.53
N LEU A 44 33.01 -5.61 4.36
CA LEU A 44 33.25 -5.65 5.80
C LEU A 44 34.66 -6.19 6.13
N PRO A 45 35.34 -5.67 7.19
CA PRO A 45 36.64 -6.17 7.63
C PRO A 45 36.64 -7.66 8.00
N ALA A 46 37.82 -8.29 7.93
CA ALA A 46 37.96 -9.71 8.20
C ALA A 46 37.72 -10.08 9.67
N GLU A 47 37.87 -9.15 10.63
CA GLU A 47 37.58 -9.42 12.04
C GLU A 47 36.07 -9.60 12.32
N MET A 48 35.19 -9.09 11.44
CA MET A 48 33.73 -9.13 11.62
C MET A 48 33.09 -10.42 11.05
N LYS A 49 33.76 -11.57 11.12
CA LYS A 49 33.25 -12.84 10.53
C LYS A 49 31.87 -13.24 11.05
N VAL A 50 31.62 -13.07 12.34
CA VAL A 50 30.33 -13.42 12.96
C VAL A 50 29.20 -12.55 12.40
N LEU A 51 29.43 -11.25 12.27
CA LEU A 51 28.46 -10.31 11.70
C LEU A 51 28.21 -10.59 10.22
N LYS A 52 29.24 -10.91 9.44
CA LYS A 52 29.10 -11.37 8.04
C LYS A 52 28.23 -12.62 7.96
N GLY A 53 28.52 -13.64 8.78
CA GLY A 53 27.74 -14.87 8.82
C GLY A 53 26.28 -14.63 9.20
N LEU A 54 26.02 -13.74 10.16
CA LEU A 54 24.68 -13.37 10.60
C LEU A 54 23.88 -12.65 9.50
N ILE A 55 24.48 -11.62 8.87
CA ILE A 55 23.83 -10.84 7.80
C ILE A 55 23.44 -11.77 6.66
N THR A 56 24.38 -12.57 6.15
CA THR A 56 24.12 -13.50 5.06
C THR A 56 23.11 -14.58 5.45
N GLY A 57 23.20 -15.12 6.68
CA GLY A 57 22.29 -16.13 7.20
C GLY A 57 20.84 -15.64 7.30
N ILE A 58 20.63 -14.44 7.86
CA ILE A 58 19.30 -13.81 7.95
C ILE A 58 18.73 -13.57 6.55
N SER A 59 19.54 -13.10 5.60
CA SER A 59 19.09 -12.85 4.23
C SER A 59 18.69 -14.13 3.50
N VAL A 60 19.43 -15.22 3.67
CA VAL A 60 19.09 -16.52 3.07
C VAL A 60 17.80 -17.09 3.68
N VAL A 61 17.65 -17.05 5.01
CA VAL A 61 16.40 -17.44 5.68
C VAL A 61 15.23 -16.55 5.23
N GLY A 62 15.49 -15.26 5.03
CA GLY A 62 14.53 -14.29 4.54
C GLY A 62 13.90 -14.64 3.19
N LEU A 63 14.59 -15.39 2.32
CA LEU A 63 14.03 -15.85 1.04
C LEU A 63 12.79 -16.74 1.21
N VAL A 64 12.69 -17.46 2.33
CA VAL A 64 11.53 -18.32 2.62
C VAL A 64 10.60 -17.64 3.61
N VAL A 65 11.14 -17.01 4.64
CA VAL A 65 10.34 -16.43 5.73
C VAL A 65 9.54 -15.22 5.25
N LEU A 66 10.12 -14.31 4.44
CA LEU A 66 9.43 -13.09 4.02
C LEU A 66 8.23 -13.38 3.09
N PRO A 67 8.35 -14.21 2.03
CA PRO A 67 7.20 -14.52 1.18
C PRO A 67 6.09 -15.27 1.91
N VAL A 68 6.45 -16.27 2.73
CA VAL A 68 5.47 -17.05 3.49
C VAL A 68 4.78 -16.17 4.53
N GLY A 69 5.53 -15.35 5.27
CA GLY A 69 4.98 -14.40 6.23
C GLY A 69 4.06 -13.37 5.56
N ALA A 70 4.49 -12.78 4.44
CA ALA A 70 3.68 -11.84 3.68
C ALA A 70 2.40 -12.48 3.12
N PHE A 71 2.47 -13.74 2.67
CA PHE A 71 1.29 -14.48 2.25
C PHE A 71 0.29 -14.67 3.39
N LEU A 72 0.74 -15.17 4.55
CA LEU A 72 -0.12 -15.46 5.69
C LEU A 72 -0.75 -14.19 6.27
N LEU A 73 0.03 -13.13 6.45
CA LEU A 73 -0.49 -11.83 6.90
C LEU A 73 -1.42 -11.21 5.85
N GLY A 74 -1.07 -11.36 4.57
CA GLY A 74 -1.87 -10.90 3.44
C GLY A 74 -3.23 -11.58 3.35
N ILE A 75 -3.37 -12.85 3.78
CA ILE A 75 -4.67 -13.52 3.87
C ILE A 75 -5.58 -12.76 4.85
N VAL A 76 -5.08 -12.48 6.05
CA VAL A 76 -5.86 -11.81 7.10
C VAL A 76 -6.26 -10.41 6.66
N GLU A 77 -5.31 -9.61 6.16
CA GLU A 77 -5.60 -8.25 5.70
C GLU A 77 -6.62 -8.25 4.56
N SER A 78 -6.41 -9.07 3.54
CA SER A 78 -7.24 -9.06 2.33
C SER A 78 -8.64 -9.59 2.61
N PHE A 79 -8.76 -10.62 3.47
CA PHE A 79 -10.04 -11.10 3.96
C PHE A 79 -10.82 -10.00 4.68
N LEU A 80 -10.19 -9.35 5.67
CA LEU A 80 -10.84 -8.27 6.42
C LEU A 80 -11.26 -7.13 5.50
N ARG A 81 -10.40 -6.72 4.57
CA ARG A 81 -10.69 -5.66 3.60
C ARG A 81 -11.92 -5.98 2.74
N ALA A 82 -12.00 -7.16 2.15
CA ALA A 82 -13.15 -7.57 1.35
C ALA A 82 -14.42 -7.76 2.19
N PHE A 83 -14.29 -8.33 3.39
CA PHE A 83 -15.42 -8.52 4.30
C PHE A 83 -16.02 -7.19 4.74
N ILE A 84 -15.19 -6.24 5.18
CA ILE A 84 -15.61 -4.89 5.58
C ILE A 84 -16.21 -4.15 4.39
N TYR A 85 -15.58 -4.22 3.21
CA TYR A 85 -16.10 -3.62 1.99
C TYR A 85 -17.53 -4.09 1.71
N ASN A 86 -17.74 -5.41 1.60
CA ASN A 86 -19.05 -6.00 1.35
C ASN A 86 -20.09 -5.64 2.43
N GLY A 87 -19.67 -5.53 3.69
CA GLY A 87 -20.54 -5.13 4.80
C GLY A 87 -20.94 -3.65 4.78
N LEU A 88 -20.09 -2.78 4.22
CA LEU A 88 -20.32 -1.34 4.14
C LEU A 88 -21.06 -0.90 2.87
N THR A 89 -20.91 -1.63 1.75
CA THR A 89 -21.52 -1.28 0.46
C THR A 89 -23.03 -1.04 0.54
N PRO A 90 -23.85 -1.83 1.28
CA PRO A 90 -25.28 -1.56 1.40
C PRO A 90 -25.64 -0.22 2.07
N ARG A 91 -24.70 0.40 2.80
CA ARG A 91 -24.93 1.63 3.57
C ARG A 91 -24.29 2.87 2.95
N LEU A 92 -23.09 2.71 2.38
CA LEU A 92 -22.29 3.81 1.85
C LEU A 92 -22.25 3.86 0.32
N GLY A 93 -22.81 2.84 -0.34
CA GLY A 93 -22.58 2.60 -1.77
C GLY A 93 -21.24 1.92 -2.03
N GLY A 94 -21.13 1.29 -3.19
CA GLY A 94 -19.92 0.65 -3.71
C GLY A 94 -19.04 1.61 -4.51
N ILE A 95 -17.95 1.07 -5.05
CA ILE A 95 -17.11 1.77 -6.02
C ILE A 95 -17.94 1.95 -7.30
N ARG A 96 -18.15 3.21 -7.70
CA ARG A 96 -18.91 3.56 -8.90
C ARG A 96 -17.97 3.99 -10.01
N LEU A 97 -18.09 3.35 -11.16
CA LEU A 97 -17.26 3.63 -12.33
C LEU A 97 -18.04 3.53 -13.64
N SER A 98 -17.58 4.31 -14.62
CA SER A 98 -18.12 4.31 -15.98
C SER A 98 -17.19 3.51 -16.89
N PHE A 99 -17.77 2.67 -17.73
CA PHE A 99 -17.04 1.87 -18.71
C PHE A 99 -17.24 2.38 -20.13
N ILE A 100 -16.17 2.29 -20.92
CA ILE A 100 -16.23 2.23 -22.38
C ILE A 100 -16.15 0.76 -22.77
N ASP A 101 -17.19 0.27 -23.45
CA ASP A 101 -17.31 -1.09 -23.99
C ASP A 101 -17.07 -2.24 -22.99
N MET A 102 -17.28 -2.01 -21.68
CA MET A 102 -16.98 -2.97 -20.60
C MET A 102 -15.51 -3.43 -20.52
N GLU A 103 -14.61 -2.75 -21.23
CA GLU A 103 -13.19 -3.06 -21.25
C GLU A 103 -12.36 -1.96 -20.61
N GLN A 104 -12.78 -0.69 -20.71
CA GLN A 104 -11.98 0.45 -20.25
C GLN A 104 -12.70 1.24 -19.18
N ILE A 105 -12.01 1.55 -18.07
CA ILE A 105 -12.55 2.41 -17.02
C ILE A 105 -12.35 3.86 -17.43
N GLU A 106 -13.42 4.55 -17.80
CA GLU A 106 -13.34 5.95 -18.25
C GLU A 106 -13.20 6.91 -17.06
N SER A 107 -14.06 6.73 -16.06
CA SER A 107 -14.14 7.61 -14.91
C SER A 107 -14.66 6.89 -13.67
N PHE A 108 -14.32 7.43 -12.51
CA PHE A 108 -14.86 7.05 -11.21
C PHE A 108 -15.76 8.16 -10.67
N ASP A 109 -16.80 7.77 -9.94
CA ASP A 109 -17.50 8.69 -9.04
C ASP A 109 -16.60 8.98 -7.84
N ILE A 110 -16.08 10.20 -7.80
CA ILE A 110 -15.04 10.60 -6.85
C ILE A 110 -15.53 10.49 -5.42
N VAL A 111 -16.72 11.02 -5.12
CA VAL A 111 -17.19 11.15 -3.73
C VAL A 111 -17.57 9.79 -3.18
N ASN A 112 -18.38 9.02 -3.91
CA ASN A 112 -18.86 7.73 -3.44
C ASN A 112 -17.71 6.71 -3.31
N THR A 113 -16.81 6.68 -4.30
CA THR A 113 -15.64 5.78 -4.26
C THR A 113 -14.65 6.16 -3.17
N ALA A 114 -14.38 7.46 -2.97
CA ALA A 114 -13.49 7.90 -1.89
C ALA A 114 -14.09 7.59 -0.51
N LEU A 115 -15.40 7.75 -0.33
CA LEU A 115 -16.10 7.50 0.93
C LEU A 115 -16.03 6.02 1.35
N ILE A 116 -16.34 5.09 0.45
CA ILE A 116 -16.31 3.66 0.78
C ILE A 116 -14.87 3.20 1.07
N LEU A 117 -13.89 3.62 0.27
CA LEU A 117 -12.49 3.23 0.45
C LEU A 117 -11.87 3.83 1.72
N SER A 118 -12.22 5.08 2.07
CA SER A 118 -11.76 5.69 3.32
C SER A 118 -12.42 5.05 4.54
N ALA A 119 -13.70 4.70 4.46
CA ALA A 119 -14.41 4.00 5.53
C ALA A 119 -13.81 2.61 5.78
N VAL A 120 -13.56 1.82 4.73
CA VAL A 120 -12.87 0.53 4.85
C VAL A 120 -11.49 0.70 5.49
N SER A 121 -10.72 1.69 5.05
CA SER A 121 -9.37 1.96 5.57
C SER A 121 -9.39 2.39 7.04
N ALA A 122 -10.36 3.21 7.45
CA ALA A 122 -10.51 3.65 8.83
C ALA A 122 -10.89 2.49 9.77
N ILE A 123 -11.79 1.60 9.35
CA ILE A 123 -12.16 0.41 10.14
C ILE A 123 -10.96 -0.55 10.25
N LEU A 124 -10.23 -0.77 9.16
CA LEU A 124 -8.99 -1.57 9.21
C LEU A 124 -7.97 -0.95 10.16
N ALA A 125 -7.76 0.36 10.09
CA ALA A 125 -6.87 1.07 11.01
C ALA A 125 -7.32 0.92 12.46
N LEU A 126 -8.63 0.98 12.74
CA LEU A 126 -9.16 0.72 14.08
C LEU A 126 -8.85 -0.71 14.55
N ILE A 127 -9.09 -1.72 13.71
CA ILE A 127 -8.78 -3.11 14.04
C ILE A 127 -7.29 -3.30 14.30
N TYR A 128 -6.43 -2.76 13.43
CA TYR A 128 -4.98 -2.82 13.61
C TYR A 128 -4.55 -2.13 14.90
N GLN A 129 -5.08 -0.94 15.19
CA GLN A 129 -4.71 -0.19 16.39
C GLN A 129 -5.22 -0.92 17.65
N LEU A 130 -6.40 -1.52 17.63
CA LEU A 130 -6.91 -2.31 18.77
C LEU A 130 -6.01 -3.51 19.10
N LEU A 131 -5.42 -4.15 18.09
CA LEU A 131 -4.52 -5.29 18.26
C LEU A 131 -3.09 -4.88 18.61
N VAL A 132 -2.54 -3.90 17.91
CA VAL A 132 -1.12 -3.53 17.99
C VAL A 132 -0.84 -2.60 19.16
N SER A 133 -1.74 -1.66 19.50
CA SER A 133 -1.43 -0.66 20.54
C SER A 133 -1.12 -1.27 21.91
N PRO A 134 -1.89 -2.27 22.42
CA PRO A 134 -1.57 -2.88 23.71
C PRO A 134 -0.23 -3.61 23.69
N LEU A 135 0.08 -4.32 22.59
CA LEU A 135 1.36 -5.01 22.42
C LEU A 135 2.52 -4.02 22.35
N GLN A 136 2.34 -2.92 21.62
CA GLN A 136 3.31 -1.83 21.52
C GLN A 136 3.56 -1.18 22.88
N TRP A 137 2.52 -1.00 23.69
CA TRP A 137 2.65 -0.49 25.06
C TRP A 137 3.46 -1.45 25.95
N VAL A 138 3.14 -2.75 25.93
CA VAL A 138 3.92 -3.77 26.68
C VAL A 138 5.38 -3.78 26.22
N PHE A 139 5.60 -3.75 24.91
CA PHE A 139 6.93 -3.74 24.31
C PHE A 139 7.75 -2.51 24.74
N PHE A 140 7.19 -1.30 24.67
CA PHE A 140 7.89 -0.10 25.10
C PHE A 140 8.18 -0.09 26.60
N ASN A 141 7.27 -0.61 27.44
CA ASN A 141 7.54 -0.75 28.87
C ASN A 141 8.64 -1.79 29.15
N ALA A 142 8.71 -2.88 28.39
CA ALA A 142 9.79 -3.86 28.50
C ALA A 142 11.14 -3.24 28.12
N ILE A 143 11.21 -2.51 27.00
CA ILE A 143 12.43 -1.77 26.61
C ILE A 143 12.79 -0.73 27.67
N LEU A 144 11.82 0.04 28.17
CA LEU A 144 12.07 1.05 29.20
C LEU A 144 12.61 0.42 30.50
N SER A 145 12.11 -0.76 30.88
CA SER A 145 12.60 -1.51 32.03
C SER A 145 14.07 -1.93 31.85
N ILE A 146 14.44 -2.42 30.67
CA ILE A 146 15.83 -2.77 30.33
C ILE A 146 16.70 -1.51 30.24
N ALA A 147 16.21 -0.42 29.64
CA ALA A 147 16.95 0.83 29.54
C ALA A 147 17.27 1.40 30.93
N ARG A 148 16.34 1.29 31.89
CA ARG A 148 16.56 1.69 33.29
C ARG A 148 17.68 0.92 33.99
N THR A 149 17.94 -0.34 33.60
CA THR A 149 19.02 -1.14 34.22
C THR A 149 20.39 -0.86 33.59
N VAL A 150 20.43 -0.39 32.33
CA VAL A 150 21.67 -0.06 31.61
C VAL A 150 22.09 1.38 31.82
N GLU A 151 21.16 2.33 31.73
CA GLU A 151 21.41 3.77 31.92
C GLU A 151 20.16 4.48 32.49
N PRO A 152 20.11 4.74 33.81
CA PRO A 152 18.92 5.32 34.45
C PRO A 152 18.52 6.71 33.91
N SER A 153 19.47 7.48 33.37
CA SER A 153 19.25 8.79 32.73
C SER A 153 18.57 8.71 31.37
N ALA A 154 18.65 7.58 30.66
CA ALA A 154 17.99 7.38 29.37
C ALA A 154 16.47 7.13 29.52
N ALA A 155 16.00 6.80 30.72
CA ALA A 155 14.60 6.48 30.98
C ALA A 155 13.68 7.71 30.99
N SER A 156 14.21 8.91 31.29
CA SER A 156 13.44 10.15 31.36
C SER A 156 13.08 10.71 29.99
N SER A 157 13.96 10.55 28.99
CA SER A 157 13.71 10.94 27.60
C SER A 157 12.70 10.02 26.90
N MET A 158 12.68 8.73 27.23
CA MET A 158 11.71 7.77 26.70
C MET A 158 10.32 7.89 27.34
N ALA A 159 10.25 8.23 28.64
CA ALA A 159 8.98 8.49 29.32
C ALA A 159 8.24 9.74 28.81
N ALA A 160 8.96 10.68 28.19
CA ALA A 160 8.41 11.91 27.61
C ALA A 160 7.76 11.71 26.23
N VAL A 161 7.97 10.56 25.57
CA VAL A 161 7.26 10.21 24.34
C VAL A 161 5.82 9.83 24.73
N GLY A 162 4.89 10.79 24.61
CA GLY A 162 3.50 10.70 25.10
C GLY A 162 2.67 9.47 24.64
N SER A 163 3.18 8.65 23.72
CA SER A 163 2.61 7.35 23.32
C SER A 163 2.95 6.19 24.27
N ALA A 164 3.82 6.37 25.26
CA ALA A 164 4.21 5.31 26.21
C ALA A 164 3.29 5.19 27.44
N THR A 165 2.30 6.06 27.60
CA THR A 165 1.31 5.96 28.68
C THR A 165 0.07 5.18 28.24
N ALA A 166 -0.58 4.50 29.18
CA ALA A 166 -1.84 3.78 28.91
C ALA A 166 -2.92 4.72 28.34
N LEU A 167 -2.98 5.97 28.81
CA LEU A 167 -3.88 6.99 28.28
C LEU A 167 -3.53 7.42 26.85
N GLY A 168 -2.24 7.63 26.55
CA GLY A 168 -1.79 7.94 25.18
C GLY A 168 -2.12 6.82 24.18
N THR A 169 -2.05 5.56 24.65
CA THR A 169 -2.42 4.38 23.88
C THR A 169 -3.92 4.38 23.53
N VAL A 170 -4.79 4.65 24.51
CA VAL A 170 -6.25 4.75 24.30
C VAL A 170 -6.61 5.89 23.36
N VAL A 171 -5.99 7.06 23.54
CA VAL A 171 -6.20 8.22 22.65
C VAL A 171 -5.78 7.88 21.21
N ASN A 172 -4.68 7.16 21.02
CA ASN A 172 -4.20 6.78 19.70
C ASN A 172 -5.14 5.79 18.98
N ILE A 173 -5.74 4.86 19.73
CA ILE A 173 -6.76 3.91 19.21
C ILE A 173 -7.94 4.66 18.59
N VAL A 174 -8.35 5.79 19.16
CA VAL A 174 -9.50 6.56 18.68
C VAL A 174 -9.11 7.57 17.59
N ILE A 175 -8.00 8.29 17.76
CA ILE A 175 -7.59 9.35 16.83
C ILE A 175 -7.10 8.77 15.49
N THR A 176 -6.33 7.67 15.51
CA THR A 176 -5.73 7.11 14.29
C THR A 176 -6.77 6.74 13.22
N PRO A 177 -7.88 6.05 13.53
CA PRO A 177 -8.93 5.77 12.55
C PRO A 177 -9.56 7.02 11.94
N ILE A 178 -9.78 8.06 12.75
CA ILE A 178 -10.36 9.34 12.29
C ILE A 178 -9.40 10.03 11.32
N MET A 179 -8.12 10.12 11.69
CA MET A 179 -7.09 10.70 10.82
C MET A 179 -6.90 9.88 9.54
N THR A 180 -6.94 8.55 9.66
CA THR A 180 -6.87 7.64 8.49
C THR A 180 -8.06 7.86 7.58
N PHE A 181 -9.26 8.02 8.10
CA PHE A 181 -10.45 8.33 7.30
C PHE A 181 -10.27 9.62 6.51
N ILE A 182 -9.86 10.71 7.17
CA ILE A 182 -9.70 12.02 6.52
C ILE A 182 -8.62 11.97 5.44
N VAL A 183 -7.44 11.44 5.78
CA VAL A 183 -6.31 11.34 4.86
C VAL A 183 -6.63 10.42 3.68
N ALA A 184 -7.24 9.25 3.92
CA ALA A 184 -7.63 8.33 2.87
C ALA A 184 -8.73 8.92 1.97
N PHE A 185 -9.69 9.65 2.54
CA PHE A 185 -10.75 10.29 1.77
C PHE A 185 -10.18 11.35 0.82
N ILE A 186 -9.39 12.28 1.35
CA ILE A 186 -8.77 13.36 0.56
C ILE A 186 -7.80 12.76 -0.47
N GLY A 187 -6.92 11.85 -0.04
CA GLY A 187 -5.93 11.21 -0.91
C GLY A 187 -6.57 10.43 -2.05
N THR A 188 -7.60 9.63 -1.75
CA THR A 188 -8.34 8.89 -2.79
C THR A 188 -9.07 9.85 -3.72
N ALA A 189 -9.73 10.89 -3.19
CA ALA A 189 -10.44 11.86 -4.02
C ALA A 189 -9.49 12.57 -5.00
N ILE A 190 -8.29 12.97 -4.56
CA ILE A 190 -7.26 13.58 -5.43
C ILE A 190 -6.82 12.59 -6.52
N VAL A 191 -6.53 11.34 -6.15
CA VAL A 191 -6.12 10.31 -7.11
C VAL A 191 -7.22 10.06 -8.16
N LEU A 192 -8.48 9.99 -7.75
CA LEU A 192 -9.61 9.80 -8.67
C LEU A 192 -9.87 11.02 -9.57
N LEU A 193 -9.70 12.23 -9.05
CA LEU A 193 -9.75 13.47 -9.84
C LEU A 193 -8.67 13.46 -10.93
N LEU A 194 -7.43 13.13 -10.57
CA LEU A 194 -6.33 13.01 -11.52
C LEU A 194 -6.57 11.88 -12.51
N TYR A 195 -7.11 10.74 -12.06
CA TYR A 195 -7.49 9.65 -12.94
C TYR A 195 -8.49 10.11 -14.00
N ASN A 196 -9.62 10.69 -13.59
CA ASN A 196 -10.68 11.14 -14.49
C ASN A 196 -10.18 12.20 -15.48
N PHE A 197 -9.21 13.03 -15.08
CA PHE A 197 -8.58 14.02 -15.96
C PHE A 197 -7.58 13.43 -16.95
N LEU A 198 -6.82 12.41 -16.54
CA LEU A 198 -5.73 11.82 -17.32
C LEU A 198 -6.18 10.63 -18.19
N SER A 199 -7.25 9.93 -17.83
CA SER A 199 -7.75 8.74 -18.54
C SER A 199 -8.06 9.05 -20.01
N GLY A 200 -8.67 10.20 -20.28
CA GLY A 200 -8.95 10.67 -21.64
C GLY A 200 -7.75 11.24 -22.40
N LYS A 201 -6.60 11.45 -21.75
CA LYS A 201 -5.40 12.08 -22.35
C LYS A 201 -4.24 11.14 -22.58
N ILE A 202 -4.11 10.10 -21.74
CA ILE A 202 -2.98 9.17 -21.76
C ILE A 202 -3.47 7.78 -22.10
N THR A 203 -4.15 7.14 -21.15
CA THR A 203 -4.76 5.83 -21.31
C THR A 203 -5.70 5.57 -20.14
N ALA A 204 -6.84 4.94 -20.40
CA ALA A 204 -7.70 4.38 -19.37
C ALA A 204 -7.15 3.03 -18.88
N ILE A 205 -7.55 2.61 -17.68
CA ILE A 205 -7.33 1.24 -17.21
C ILE A 205 -8.14 0.30 -18.08
N LYS A 206 -7.48 -0.73 -18.62
CA LYS A 206 -8.12 -1.75 -19.45
C LYS A 206 -8.18 -3.09 -18.71
N LEU A 207 -9.39 -3.63 -18.61
CA LEU A 207 -9.73 -4.87 -17.94
C LEU A 207 -10.43 -5.80 -18.93
N LYS A 208 -10.10 -7.09 -18.88
CA LYS A 208 -10.90 -8.12 -19.53
C LYS A 208 -11.85 -8.72 -18.50
N LEU A 209 -13.14 -8.47 -18.69
CA LEU A 209 -14.20 -8.94 -17.81
C LEU A 209 -14.97 -10.08 -18.47
N THR A 210 -15.21 -11.16 -17.71
CA THR A 210 -16.01 -12.29 -18.18
C THR A 210 -17.11 -12.59 -17.16
N GLU A 211 -18.35 -12.74 -17.62
CA GLU A 211 -19.43 -13.17 -16.73
C GLU A 211 -19.15 -14.56 -16.18
N THR A 212 -19.29 -14.68 -14.87
CA THR A 212 -19.25 -15.91 -14.11
C THR A 212 -20.69 -16.20 -13.65
N GLY A 213 -21.04 -17.48 -13.49
CA GLY A 213 -22.33 -17.85 -12.88
C GLY A 213 -22.58 -17.11 -11.56
N ASP A 214 -23.86 -16.90 -11.21
CA ASP A 214 -24.36 -16.22 -10.00
C ASP A 214 -24.26 -14.69 -9.99
N GLY A 215 -24.21 -14.06 -11.18
CA GLY A 215 -24.22 -12.59 -11.32
C GLY A 215 -22.90 -11.93 -10.89
N PHE A 216 -21.79 -12.64 -10.97
CA PHE A 216 -20.44 -12.10 -10.76
C PHE A 216 -19.72 -11.94 -12.10
N MET A 217 -18.86 -10.95 -12.22
CA MET A 217 -17.89 -10.81 -13.30
C MET A 217 -16.49 -11.09 -12.78
N SER A 218 -15.76 -11.91 -13.50
CA SER A 218 -14.35 -12.23 -13.29
C SER A 218 -13.48 -11.20 -13.98
N ILE A 219 -12.47 -10.67 -13.28
CA ILE A 219 -11.41 -9.85 -13.87
C ILE A 219 -10.32 -10.81 -14.36
N ASP A 220 -10.40 -11.23 -15.62
CA ASP A 220 -9.50 -12.27 -16.14
C ASP A 220 -8.11 -11.70 -16.46
N ARG A 221 -8.05 -10.43 -16.88
CA ARG A 221 -6.81 -9.78 -17.26
C ARG A 221 -6.85 -8.28 -16.97
N ILE A 222 -5.71 -7.76 -16.53
CA ILE A 222 -5.46 -6.33 -16.38
C ILE A 222 -4.33 -5.96 -17.34
N GLU A 223 -4.54 -5.02 -18.26
CA GLU A 223 -3.45 -4.62 -19.14
C GLU A 223 -2.38 -3.85 -18.35
N ALA A 224 -1.17 -4.41 -18.29
CA ALA A 224 -0.08 -3.91 -17.46
C ALA A 224 0.43 -2.53 -17.89
N ILE A 225 0.57 -2.29 -19.20
CA ILE A 225 1.08 -1.02 -19.72
C ILE A 225 0.08 0.12 -19.44
N PRO A 226 -1.23 0.01 -19.78
CA PRO A 226 -2.21 1.02 -19.41
C PRO A 226 -2.26 1.31 -17.91
N LEU A 227 -2.29 0.27 -17.06
CA LEU A 227 -2.32 0.47 -15.61
C LEU A 227 -1.05 1.18 -15.11
N GLY A 228 0.13 0.76 -15.57
CA GLY A 228 1.40 1.39 -15.21
C GLY A 228 1.50 2.83 -15.68
N LEU A 229 1.08 3.13 -16.91
CA LEU A 229 1.14 4.50 -17.46
C LEU A 229 0.22 5.45 -16.68
N ILE A 230 -1.04 5.10 -16.47
CA ILE A 230 -1.99 5.99 -15.81
C ILE A 230 -1.61 6.23 -14.34
N THR A 231 -1.21 5.18 -13.61
CA THR A 231 -0.76 5.29 -12.22
C THR A 231 0.56 6.04 -12.12
N GLY A 232 1.52 5.76 -13.00
CA GLY A 232 2.78 6.49 -13.14
C GLY A 232 2.54 7.98 -13.36
N SER A 233 1.67 8.35 -14.29
CA SER A 233 1.34 9.74 -14.59
C SER A 233 0.65 10.45 -13.43
N ILE A 234 -0.27 9.79 -12.72
CA ILE A 234 -0.86 10.34 -11.49
C ILE A 234 0.24 10.59 -10.45
N SER A 235 1.13 9.62 -10.22
CA SER A 235 2.25 9.76 -9.30
C SER A 235 3.25 10.84 -9.73
N ALA A 236 3.45 11.06 -11.04
CA ALA A 236 4.28 12.15 -11.54
C ALA A 236 3.67 13.52 -11.22
N VAL A 237 2.36 13.69 -11.37
CA VAL A 237 1.67 14.94 -11.03
C VAL A 237 1.78 15.22 -9.53
N ILE A 238 1.54 14.21 -8.70
CA ILE A 238 1.71 14.33 -7.24
C ILE A 238 3.17 14.62 -6.88
N GLY A 239 4.11 13.90 -7.49
CA GLY A 239 5.55 14.08 -7.31
C GLY A 239 6.03 15.47 -7.74
N LEU A 240 5.44 16.04 -8.80
CA LEU A 240 5.70 17.40 -9.23
C LEU A 240 5.22 18.43 -8.20
N ILE A 241 4.00 18.27 -7.67
CA ILE A 241 3.47 19.16 -6.63
C ILE A 241 4.38 19.11 -5.38
N ILE A 242 4.74 17.91 -4.92
CA ILE A 242 5.64 17.73 -3.78
C ILE A 242 7.02 18.31 -4.09
N GLY A 243 7.57 18.01 -5.27
CA GLY A 243 8.87 18.50 -5.70
C GLY A 243 8.94 20.03 -5.78
N ILE A 244 7.87 20.70 -6.21
CA ILE A 244 7.78 22.17 -6.22
C ILE A 244 7.83 22.71 -4.79
N ILE A 245 7.07 22.12 -3.87
CA ILE A 245 7.08 22.50 -2.45
C ILE A 245 8.50 22.33 -1.88
N THR A 246 9.13 21.18 -2.13
CA THR A 246 10.50 20.92 -1.68
C THR A 246 11.49 21.93 -2.28
N PHE A 247 11.38 22.25 -3.57
CA PHE A 247 12.21 23.26 -4.22
C PHE A 247 12.08 24.63 -3.56
N ILE A 248 10.85 25.09 -3.30
CA ILE A 248 10.60 26.38 -2.64
C ILE A 248 11.23 26.42 -1.25
N VAL A 249 11.04 25.36 -0.45
CA VAL A 249 11.64 25.27 0.89
C VAL A 249 13.17 25.30 0.83
N SER A 250 13.78 24.54 -0.08
CA SER A 250 15.24 24.55 -0.28
C SER A 250 15.76 25.90 -0.77
N ALA A 251 15.02 26.57 -1.67
CA ALA A 251 15.37 27.89 -2.18
C ALA A 251 15.33 28.97 -1.08
N ILE A 252 14.35 28.91 -0.17
CA ILE A 252 14.31 29.77 1.02
C ILE A 252 15.53 29.54 1.91
N GLY A 253 16.00 28.29 2.00
CA GLY A 253 17.23 27.91 2.70
C GLY A 253 18.54 28.30 1.98
N GLY A 254 18.47 28.92 0.80
CA GLY A 254 19.63 29.36 0.00
C GLY A 254 20.24 28.29 -0.91
N ASP A 255 19.70 27.07 -0.94
CA ASP A 255 20.19 25.96 -1.77
C ASP A 255 19.23 25.63 -2.92
N TYR A 256 19.29 26.46 -3.96
CA TYR A 256 18.47 26.31 -5.16
C TYR A 256 18.87 25.09 -6.01
N VAL A 257 20.15 24.70 -5.99
CA VAL A 257 20.66 23.58 -6.79
C VAL A 257 20.12 22.25 -6.26
N THR A 258 20.24 22.02 -4.95
CA THR A 258 19.69 20.81 -4.33
C THR A 258 18.17 20.77 -4.47
N GLY A 259 17.49 21.90 -4.31
CA GLY A 259 16.05 21.98 -4.54
C GLY A 259 15.65 21.56 -5.95
N LEU A 260 16.37 22.03 -6.98
CA LEU A 260 16.07 21.70 -8.37
C LEU A 260 16.33 20.22 -8.67
N ILE A 261 17.42 19.66 -8.14
CA ILE A 261 17.73 18.24 -8.25
C ILE A 261 16.62 17.40 -7.60
N LEU A 262 16.17 17.75 -6.40
CA LEU A 262 15.09 17.05 -5.70
C LEU A 262 13.77 17.12 -6.45
N LEU A 263 13.41 18.28 -7.03
CA LEU A 263 12.22 18.42 -7.87
C LEU A 263 12.21 17.38 -9.00
N VAL A 264 13.31 17.27 -9.75
CA VAL A 264 13.44 16.34 -10.88
C VAL A 264 13.42 14.89 -10.39
N ILE A 265 14.19 14.57 -9.36
CA ILE A 265 14.29 13.20 -8.81
C ILE A 265 12.94 12.75 -8.26
N VAL A 266 12.22 13.59 -7.50
CA VAL A 266 10.93 13.22 -6.91
C VAL A 266 9.88 13.04 -8.02
N THR A 267 9.85 13.93 -9.02
CA THR A 267 8.87 13.85 -10.11
C THR A 267 9.09 12.60 -10.98
N ILE A 268 10.30 12.43 -11.51
CA ILE A 268 10.64 11.31 -12.39
C ILE A 268 10.67 10.00 -11.60
N GLY A 269 11.23 10.03 -10.39
CA GLY A 269 11.28 8.87 -9.50
C GLY A 269 9.90 8.37 -9.12
N ALA A 270 8.95 9.26 -8.80
CA ALA A 270 7.57 8.87 -8.52
C ALA A 270 6.88 8.24 -9.74
N PHE A 271 7.09 8.80 -10.94
CA PHE A 271 6.59 8.22 -12.19
C PHE A 271 7.12 6.80 -12.40
N LEU A 272 8.45 6.64 -12.39
CA LEU A 272 9.10 5.37 -12.67
C LEU A 272 8.74 4.31 -11.62
N TYR A 273 8.74 4.68 -10.34
CA TYR A 273 8.38 3.79 -9.25
C TYR A 273 6.95 3.28 -9.43
N ALA A 274 5.97 4.17 -9.58
CA ALA A 274 4.57 3.76 -9.72
C ALA A 274 4.34 2.98 -11.01
N PHE A 275 4.90 3.42 -12.14
CA PHE A 275 4.81 2.69 -13.41
C PHE A 275 5.28 1.24 -13.27
N ILE A 276 6.48 1.03 -12.71
CA ILE A 276 7.06 -0.30 -12.55
C ILE A 276 6.23 -1.13 -11.57
N VAL A 277 5.88 -0.59 -10.41
CA VAL A 277 5.15 -1.32 -9.37
C VAL A 277 3.78 -1.75 -9.86
N TYR A 278 3.00 -0.87 -10.48
CA TYR A 278 1.65 -1.22 -10.94
C TYR A 278 1.66 -2.08 -12.20
N ALA A 279 2.59 -1.86 -13.14
CA ALA A 279 2.75 -2.73 -14.30
C ALA A 279 3.15 -4.16 -13.88
N LEU A 280 4.12 -4.30 -12.98
CA LEU A 280 4.52 -5.61 -12.44
C LEU A 280 3.39 -6.27 -11.66
N THR A 281 2.63 -5.50 -10.87
CA THR A 281 1.46 -6.03 -10.14
C THR A 281 0.41 -6.58 -11.09
N ALA A 282 0.12 -5.90 -12.21
CA ALA A 282 -0.77 -6.42 -13.24
C ALA A 282 -0.19 -7.67 -13.94
N LEU A 283 1.12 -7.73 -14.17
CA LEU A 283 1.76 -8.94 -14.71
C LEU A 283 1.63 -10.12 -13.74
N PHE A 284 1.88 -9.92 -12.45
CA PHE A 284 1.70 -10.96 -11.44
C PHE A 284 0.25 -11.41 -11.38
N TYR A 285 -0.69 -10.46 -11.38
CA TYR A 285 -2.12 -10.75 -11.46
C TYR A 285 -2.44 -11.65 -12.67
N ASN A 286 -1.98 -11.27 -13.87
CA ASN A 286 -2.26 -12.01 -15.10
C ASN A 286 -1.64 -13.42 -15.13
N VAL A 287 -0.50 -13.62 -14.46
CA VAL A 287 0.13 -14.94 -14.32
C VAL A 287 -0.62 -15.81 -13.31
N LEU A 288 -1.16 -15.20 -12.25
CA LEU A 288 -1.83 -15.89 -11.15
C LEU A 288 -3.30 -16.19 -11.44
N ALA A 289 -4.03 -15.29 -12.11
CA ALA A 289 -5.47 -15.39 -12.37
C ALA A 289 -5.88 -16.75 -12.99
N PRO A 290 -5.18 -17.30 -14.01
CA PRO A 290 -5.51 -18.61 -14.56
C PRO A 290 -5.19 -19.79 -13.63
N ARG A 291 -4.39 -19.60 -12.59
CA ARG A 291 -3.85 -20.67 -11.73
C ARG A 291 -4.57 -20.79 -10.39
N ILE A 292 -4.88 -19.66 -9.77
CA ILE A 292 -5.45 -19.61 -8.41
C ILE A 292 -6.86 -19.02 -8.36
N GLY A 293 -7.41 -18.68 -9.53
CA GLY A 293 -8.71 -18.04 -9.69
C GLY A 293 -8.60 -16.52 -9.76
N ALA A 294 -9.32 -15.93 -10.73
CA ALA A 294 -9.42 -14.50 -10.90
C ALA A 294 -10.32 -13.84 -9.83
N VAL A 295 -10.13 -12.54 -9.62
CA VAL A 295 -10.96 -11.77 -8.68
C VAL A 295 -12.35 -11.60 -9.29
N GLN A 296 -13.37 -11.88 -8.49
CA GLN A 296 -14.76 -11.84 -8.93
C GLN A 296 -15.49 -10.70 -8.22
N ILE A 297 -16.17 -9.86 -9.01
CA ILE A 297 -16.91 -8.68 -8.55
C ILE A 297 -18.35 -8.73 -9.04
N ARG A 298 -19.30 -8.34 -8.20
CA ARG A 298 -20.69 -8.14 -8.62
C ARG A 298 -20.87 -6.68 -8.97
N MET A 299 -21.27 -6.41 -10.21
CA MET A 299 -21.58 -5.07 -10.68
C MET A 299 -23.07 -4.95 -10.95
N GLU A 300 -23.66 -3.85 -10.52
CA GLU A 300 -25.06 -3.47 -10.78
C GLU A 300 -25.14 -2.03 -11.30
#